data_AF-A0A1G8G2I8-F1
#
_entry.id   AF-A0A1G8G2I8-F1
#
_cell.length_a   1.000
_cell.length_b   1.000
_cell.length_c   1.000
_cell.angle_alpha   90.00
_cell.angle_beta   90.00
_cell.angle_gamma   90.00
#
_symmetry.space_group_name_H-M   'P 1'
#
loop_
_entity.id
_entity.type
_entity.pdbx_description
1 polymer ?
#
loop_
_entity_poly.entity_id
_entity_poly.type
_entity_poly.pdbx_seq_one_letter_code
_entity_poly.pdbx_strand_id
1 'polypeptide(L)'
;MLTTKLFLGFGVFVLGSLSFENPFSQDNYIDLNTETAVVSKLQSPGKEIYADFCMQCHGANGKGDTKNFPPLDGSDWLKTKRNQSIAAVKFGQSGPIMVNTKKYNSSMPAMGLTDQEVADVMNYIMTSWSNKQTKVVTEKEVAAIKK
;
A
#
# COMPACT_ATOMS: atom_id res chain seq x y z
N MET A 1 -76.58 -4.04 -45.13
CA MET A 1 -75.27 -4.72 -45.09
C MET A 1 -74.20 -3.68 -45.41
N LEU A 2 -73.93 -2.76 -44.50
CA LEU A 2 -72.86 -2.74 -43.48
C LEU A 2 -71.42 -2.57 -44.04
N THR A 3 -71.12 -1.31 -44.39
CA THR A 3 -69.91 -0.50 -44.11
C THR A 3 -68.58 -1.21 -43.75
N THR A 4 -67.65 -1.18 -44.68
CA THR A 4 -66.21 -1.48 -44.50
C THR A 4 -65.51 -0.29 -43.81
N LYS A 5 -64.92 -0.52 -42.63
CA LYS A 5 -64.14 0.48 -41.88
C LYS A 5 -62.67 0.45 -42.28
N LEU A 6 -62.17 1.62 -42.69
CA LEU A 6 -60.77 1.95 -42.93
C LEU A 6 -60.06 2.14 -41.57
N PHE A 7 -59.03 1.34 -41.29
CA PHE A 7 -58.14 1.55 -40.13
C PHE A 7 -56.88 2.29 -40.59
N LEU A 8 -56.79 3.57 -40.23
CA LEU A 8 -55.56 4.36 -40.29
C LEU A 8 -54.69 3.97 -39.07
N GLY A 9 -53.57 3.30 -39.33
CA GLY A 9 -52.57 2.97 -38.32
C GLY A 9 -51.77 4.20 -37.90
N PHE A 10 -51.79 4.51 -36.60
CA PHE A 10 -51.00 5.55 -35.97
C PHE A 10 -49.59 5.01 -35.71
N GLY A 11 -48.59 5.52 -36.44
CA GLY A 11 -47.18 5.24 -36.17
C GLY A 11 -46.67 6.08 -34.99
N VAL A 12 -46.47 5.45 -33.83
CA VAL A 12 -45.80 6.07 -32.69
C VAL A 12 -44.29 5.87 -32.86
N PHE A 13 -43.60 6.94 -33.27
CA PHE A 13 -42.15 7.00 -33.29
C PHE A 13 -41.65 7.17 -31.85
N VAL A 14 -41.21 6.08 -31.22
CA VAL A 14 -40.54 6.12 -29.91
C VAL A 14 -39.13 6.65 -30.14
N LEU A 15 -38.95 7.96 -30.00
CA LEU A 15 -37.64 8.59 -29.87
C LEU A 15 -37.07 8.19 -28.50
N GLY A 16 -36.27 7.12 -28.49
CA GLY A 16 -35.46 6.75 -27.33
C GLY A 16 -34.47 7.87 -27.04
N SER A 17 -34.68 8.56 -25.92
CA SER A 17 -33.71 9.48 -25.34
C SER A 17 -32.49 8.66 -24.91
N LEU A 18 -31.42 8.74 -25.70
CA LEU A 18 -30.09 8.31 -25.28
C LEU A 18 -29.63 9.33 -24.24
N SER A 19 -29.84 9.03 -22.96
CA SER A 19 -29.20 9.76 -21.87
C SER A 19 -27.69 9.56 -22.02
N PHE A 20 -27.01 10.60 -22.48
CA PHE A 20 -25.56 10.62 -22.55
C PHE A 20 -25.06 11.00 -21.15
N GLU A 21 -24.66 10.03 -20.33
CA GLU A 21 -24.00 10.33 -19.06
C GLU A 21 -22.74 11.16 -19.34
N ASN A 22 -22.65 12.34 -18.73
CA ASN A 22 -21.49 13.20 -18.84
C ASN A 22 -20.32 12.57 -18.06
N PRO A 23 -19.23 12.13 -18.72
CA PRO A 23 -18.11 11.49 -18.04
C PRO A 23 -17.33 12.45 -17.13
N PHE A 24 -17.62 13.75 -17.19
CA PHE A 24 -16.96 14.81 -16.42
C PHE A 24 -17.84 15.34 -15.26
N SER A 25 -18.73 14.51 -14.67
CA SER A 25 -19.41 14.89 -13.42
C SER A 25 -18.42 14.89 -12.26
N GLN A 26 -18.52 15.88 -11.38
CA GLN A 26 -17.68 16.03 -10.19
C GLN A 26 -17.80 14.83 -9.23
N ASP A 27 -18.93 14.12 -9.27
CA ASP A 27 -19.19 12.89 -8.53
C ASP A 27 -18.28 11.72 -8.95
N ASN A 28 -17.64 11.81 -10.12
CA ASN A 28 -16.70 10.81 -10.66
C ASN A 28 -15.22 11.12 -10.31
N TYR A 29 -14.95 12.19 -9.56
CA TYR A 29 -13.59 12.56 -9.17
C TYR A 29 -13.36 12.30 -7.67
N ILE A 30 -12.25 11.61 -7.37
CA ILE A 30 -11.82 11.34 -5.99
C ILE A 30 -11.31 12.63 -5.35
N ASP A 31 -11.93 13.04 -4.24
CA ASP A 31 -11.48 14.17 -3.43
C ASP A 31 -10.14 13.84 -2.73
N LEU A 32 -9.06 14.43 -3.26
CA LEU A 32 -7.69 14.30 -2.78
C LEU A 32 -7.46 14.90 -1.37
N ASN A 33 -8.45 15.57 -0.79
CA ASN A 33 -8.35 16.23 0.51
C ASN A 33 -8.84 15.36 1.68
N THR A 34 -9.36 14.16 1.42
CA THR A 34 -9.68 13.23 2.50
C THR A 34 -8.42 12.48 2.96
N GLU A 35 -8.06 12.69 4.22
CA GLU A 35 -6.96 12.01 4.93
C GLU A 35 -7.03 10.47 4.83
N THR A 36 -8.22 9.92 4.55
CA THR A 36 -8.46 8.50 4.30
C THR A 36 -8.01 8.04 2.91
N ALA A 37 -8.06 8.90 1.88
CA ALA A 37 -7.68 8.56 0.51
C ALA A 37 -6.15 8.53 0.31
N VAL A 38 -5.40 9.31 1.09
CA VAL A 38 -3.93 9.23 1.11
C VAL A 38 -3.43 7.94 1.78
N VAL A 39 -4.15 7.40 2.77
CA VAL A 39 -3.78 6.14 3.43
C VAL A 39 -4.05 4.91 2.53
N SER A 40 -5.09 4.95 1.68
CA SER A 40 -5.40 3.81 0.79
C SER A 40 -4.42 3.69 -0.39
N LYS A 41 -3.79 4.80 -0.82
CA LYS A 41 -2.85 4.82 -1.96
C LYS A 41 -1.39 4.58 -1.57
N LEU A 42 -1.01 4.78 -0.31
CA LEU A 42 0.31 4.40 0.22
C LEU A 42 0.53 2.87 0.29
N GLN A 43 -0.55 2.08 0.26
CA GLN A 43 -0.45 0.62 0.32
C GLN A 43 -0.06 -0.05 -1.00
N SER A 44 -0.18 0.62 -2.16
CA SER A 44 0.13 -0.05 -3.45
C SER A 44 1.63 -0.20 -3.70
N PRO A 45 2.50 0.83 -3.56
CA PRO A 45 3.92 0.68 -3.88
C PRO A 45 4.66 -0.13 -2.82
N GLY A 46 4.41 0.16 -1.53
CA GLY A 46 5.13 -0.48 -0.43
C GLY A 46 4.89 -2.00 -0.33
N LYS A 47 3.70 -2.48 -0.70
CA LYS A 47 3.38 -3.90 -0.73
C LYS A 47 4.12 -4.65 -1.84
N GLU A 48 4.20 -4.05 -3.02
CA GLU A 48 4.93 -4.63 -4.16
C GLU A 48 6.43 -4.69 -3.86
N ILE A 49 7.00 -3.60 -3.35
CA ILE A 49 8.39 -3.56 -2.89
C ILE A 49 8.63 -4.63 -1.81
N TYR A 50 7.70 -4.81 -0.86
CA TYR A 50 7.83 -5.87 0.14
C TYR A 50 7.88 -7.27 -0.49
N ALA A 51 7.01 -7.54 -1.47
CA ALA A 51 6.95 -8.81 -2.16
C ALA A 51 8.27 -9.12 -2.90
N ASP A 52 8.83 -8.11 -3.57
CA ASP A 52 10.03 -8.28 -4.40
C ASP A 52 11.32 -8.38 -3.57
N PHE A 53 11.45 -7.57 -2.51
CA PHE A 53 12.72 -7.39 -1.82
C PHE A 53 12.77 -7.99 -0.41
N CYS A 54 11.64 -8.06 0.29
CA CYS A 54 11.63 -8.37 1.73
C CYS A 54 11.07 -9.76 2.04
N MET A 55 10.08 -10.21 1.27
CA MET A 55 9.29 -11.40 1.53
C MET A 55 10.12 -12.68 1.54
N GLN A 56 11.19 -12.76 0.74
CA GLN A 56 12.05 -13.94 0.69
C GLN A 56 12.70 -14.30 2.03
N CYS A 57 12.93 -13.29 2.88
CA CYS A 57 13.57 -13.46 4.19
C CYS A 57 12.56 -13.33 5.33
N HIS A 58 11.67 -12.33 5.28
CA HIS A 58 10.71 -12.05 6.36
C HIS A 58 9.37 -12.78 6.21
N GLY A 59 9.14 -13.43 5.06
CA GLY A 59 7.94 -14.21 4.77
C GLY A 59 6.72 -13.36 4.41
N ALA A 60 5.71 -13.96 3.78
CA ALA A 60 4.49 -13.26 3.36
C ALA A 60 3.68 -12.69 4.54
N ASN A 61 3.82 -13.28 5.73
CA ASN A 61 3.16 -12.85 6.96
C ASN A 61 4.08 -12.07 7.91
N GLY A 62 5.29 -11.70 7.46
CA GLY A 62 6.23 -10.92 8.26
C GLY A 62 6.77 -11.63 9.50
N LYS A 63 6.61 -12.95 9.63
CA LYS A 63 7.04 -13.69 10.84
C LYS A 63 8.52 -14.10 10.84
N GLY A 64 9.20 -13.97 9.70
CA GLY A 64 10.56 -14.48 9.53
C GLY A 64 10.63 -16.00 9.75
N ASP A 65 11.82 -16.50 10.11
CA ASP A 65 12.06 -17.94 10.33
C ASP A 65 12.41 -18.29 11.78
N THR A 66 12.30 -17.32 12.70
CA THR A 66 12.61 -17.42 14.15
C THR A 66 14.07 -17.73 14.52
N LYS A 67 14.95 -17.93 13.53
CA LYS A 67 16.36 -18.30 13.73
C LYS A 67 17.32 -17.27 13.13
N ASN A 68 17.13 -16.93 11.86
CA ASN A 68 18.00 -16.07 11.08
C ASN A 68 17.34 -14.73 10.74
N PHE A 69 16.05 -14.75 10.43
CA PHE A 69 15.29 -13.59 9.99
C PHE A 69 14.30 -13.18 11.08
N PRO A 70 14.45 -11.97 11.65
CA PRO A 70 13.57 -11.51 12.71
C PRO A 70 12.14 -11.26 12.17
N PRO A 71 11.12 -11.40 13.03
CA PRO A 71 9.77 -11.01 12.67
C PRO A 71 9.68 -9.50 12.51
N LEU A 72 8.96 -9.07 11.47
CA LEU A 72 8.47 -7.71 11.27
C LEU A 72 7.07 -7.55 11.86
N ASP A 73 6.25 -8.60 11.84
CA ASP A 73 4.95 -8.62 12.51
C ASP A 73 5.14 -8.56 14.04
N GLY A 74 4.59 -7.52 14.67
CA GLY A 74 4.63 -7.35 16.12
C GLY A 74 6.04 -7.08 16.67
N SER A 75 6.96 -6.57 15.85
CA SER A 75 8.35 -6.29 16.21
C SER A 75 8.47 -5.10 17.18
N ASP A 76 9.05 -5.31 18.36
CA ASP A 76 9.44 -4.23 19.29
C ASP A 76 10.52 -3.30 18.71
N TRP A 77 11.39 -3.84 17.86
CA TRP A 77 12.44 -3.11 17.16
C TRP A 77 11.83 -2.05 16.23
N LEU A 78 10.84 -2.39 15.42
CA LEU A 78 10.17 -1.42 14.54
C LEU A 78 9.52 -0.27 15.32
N LYS A 79 9.03 -0.54 16.54
CA LYS A 79 8.38 0.45 17.41
C LYS A 79 9.39 1.39 18.08
N THR A 80 10.51 0.85 18.56
CA THR A 80 11.46 1.58 19.42
C THR A 80 12.71 2.06 18.69
N LYS A 81 13.01 1.50 17.52
CA LYS A 81 14.23 1.74 16.72
C LYS A 81 13.90 2.17 15.30
N ARG A 82 13.00 3.14 15.17
CA ARG A 82 12.52 3.63 13.86
C ARG A 82 13.64 4.06 12.91
N ASN A 83 14.55 4.92 13.37
CA ASN A 83 15.67 5.39 12.53
C ASN A 83 16.60 4.24 12.13
N GLN A 84 16.88 3.31 13.04
CA GLN A 84 17.68 2.12 12.72
C GLN A 84 16.95 1.18 11.76
N SER A 85 15.62 1.09 11.84
CA SER A 85 14.83 0.28 10.92
C SER A 85 14.85 0.86 9.50
N ILE A 86 14.74 2.18 9.36
CA ILE A 86 14.92 2.87 8.07
C ILE A 86 16.35 2.69 7.56
N ALA A 87 17.36 2.84 8.43
CA ALA A 87 18.76 2.62 8.08
C ALA A 87 19.03 1.18 7.61
N ALA A 88 18.42 0.18 8.24
CA ALA A 88 18.58 -1.22 7.88
C ALA A 88 18.09 -1.52 6.45
N VAL A 89 16.96 -0.92 6.03
CA VAL A 89 16.48 -1.07 4.65
C VAL A 89 17.40 -0.34 3.66
N LYS A 90 17.82 0.88 4.00
CA LYS A 90 18.58 1.75 3.10
C LYS A 90 20.03 1.30 2.92
N PHE A 91 20.69 0.86 3.99
CA PHE A 91 22.13 0.57 4.01
C PHE A 91 22.48 -0.88 4.33
N GLY A 92 21.47 -1.72 4.60
CA GLY A 92 21.67 -3.04 5.17
C GLY A 92 21.91 -2.98 6.68
N GLN A 93 21.94 -4.15 7.30
CA GLN A 93 22.19 -4.33 8.73
C GLN A 93 23.03 -5.58 8.95
N SER A 94 23.97 -5.51 9.88
CA SER A 94 24.77 -6.64 10.31
C SER A 94 25.07 -6.53 11.80
N GLY A 95 25.45 -7.66 12.41
CA GLY A 95 25.77 -7.72 13.83
C GLY A 95 24.56 -8.04 14.71
N PRO A 96 24.79 -8.21 16.01
CA PRO A 96 23.78 -8.76 16.91
C PRO A 96 22.69 -7.74 17.21
N ILE A 97 21.43 -8.16 17.05
CA ILE A 97 20.24 -7.41 17.45
C ILE A 97 19.33 -8.26 18.35
N MET A 98 18.46 -7.60 19.09
CA MET A 98 17.41 -8.23 19.88
C MET A 98 16.06 -7.78 19.34
N VAL A 99 15.21 -8.74 18.96
CA VAL A 99 13.84 -8.49 18.51
C VAL A 99 12.91 -9.42 19.26
N ASN A 100 11.94 -8.86 19.98
CA ASN A 100 10.99 -9.59 20.81
C ASN A 100 11.71 -10.61 21.74
N THR A 101 12.70 -10.11 22.48
CA THR A 101 13.60 -10.85 23.40
C THR A 101 14.43 -11.99 22.79
N LYS A 102 14.38 -12.18 21.46
CA LYS A 102 15.23 -13.15 20.73
C LYS A 102 16.41 -12.46 20.08
N LYS A 103 17.58 -13.11 20.15
CA LYS A 103 18.82 -12.65 19.52
C LYS A 103 18.88 -13.09 18.06
N TYR A 104 19.24 -12.16 17.19
CA TYR A 104 19.55 -12.41 15.77
C TYR A 104 20.93 -11.83 15.46
N ASN A 105 21.66 -12.45 14.54
CA ASN A 105 23.00 -12.00 14.14
C ASN A 105 23.29 -12.26 12.66
N SER A 106 22.25 -12.32 11.84
CA SER A 106 22.36 -12.46 10.39
C SER A 106 22.73 -11.12 9.75
N SER A 107 23.08 -11.14 8.47
CA SER A 107 23.25 -9.92 7.67
C SER A 107 22.06 -9.72 6.74
N MET A 108 21.50 -8.52 6.76
CA MET A 108 20.55 -8.01 5.80
C MET A 108 21.31 -7.11 4.81
N PRO A 109 21.35 -7.42 3.50
CA PRO A 109 22.00 -6.54 2.53
C PRO A 109 21.23 -5.23 2.36
N ALA A 110 21.86 -4.22 1.76
CA ALA A 110 21.14 -3.03 1.31
C ALA A 110 20.24 -3.41 0.13
N MET A 111 19.00 -2.93 0.10
CA MET A 111 18.04 -3.28 -0.96
C MET A 111 18.27 -2.49 -2.27
N GLY A 112 19.07 -1.41 -2.24
CA GLY A 112 19.31 -0.56 -3.41
C GLY A 112 18.13 0.32 -3.82
N LEU A 113 17.18 0.51 -2.90
CA LEU A 113 15.97 1.30 -3.10
C LEU A 113 16.25 2.81 -2.97
N THR A 114 15.45 3.61 -3.68
CA THR A 114 15.37 5.06 -3.52
C THR A 114 14.77 5.45 -2.17
N ASP A 115 14.93 6.71 -1.77
CA ASP A 115 14.41 7.19 -0.48
C ASP A 115 12.88 7.10 -0.39
N GLN A 116 12.17 7.32 -1.50
CA GLN A 116 10.73 7.18 -1.58
C GLN A 116 10.30 5.71 -1.47
N GLU A 117 10.96 4.79 -2.17
CA GLU A 117 10.66 3.35 -2.09
C GLU A 117 10.91 2.78 -0.68
N VAL A 118 11.97 3.26 -0.01
CA VAL A 118 12.22 2.92 1.41
C VAL A 118 11.09 3.46 2.29
N ALA A 119 10.63 4.69 2.08
CA ALA A 119 9.50 5.23 2.84
C ALA A 119 8.23 4.39 2.63
N ASP A 120 7.94 4.02 1.39
CA ASP A 120 6.75 3.25 1.03
C ASP A 120 6.76 1.84 1.65
N VAL A 121 7.85 1.10 1.52
CA VAL A 121 7.94 -0.25 2.11
C VAL A 121 7.93 -0.22 3.63
N MET A 122 8.54 0.80 4.24
CA MET A 122 8.50 0.97 5.69
C MET A 122 7.07 1.27 6.16
N ASN A 123 6.33 2.13 5.47
CA ASN A 123 4.92 2.40 5.78
C ASN A 123 4.06 1.14 5.67
N TYR A 124 4.26 0.32 4.62
CA TYR A 124 3.59 -0.96 4.48
C TYR A 124 3.90 -1.90 5.65
N ILE A 125 5.17 -2.10 5.98
CA ILE A 125 5.62 -2.96 7.09
C ILE A 125 5.02 -2.48 8.43
N MET A 126 5.07 -1.17 8.68
CA MET A 126 4.65 -0.57 9.95
C MET A 126 3.13 -0.52 10.17
N THR A 127 2.34 -0.75 9.12
CA THR A 127 0.86 -0.79 9.17
C THR A 127 0.28 -2.18 8.88
N SER A 128 1.10 -3.14 8.47
CA SER A 128 0.68 -4.51 8.15
C SER A 128 0.59 -5.41 9.38
N TRP A 129 -0.18 -6.48 9.25
CA TRP A 129 -0.33 -7.53 10.26
C TRP A 129 -0.79 -6.98 11.63
N SER A 130 -0.12 -7.33 12.73
CA SER A 130 -0.40 -6.79 14.06
C SER A 130 0.21 -5.39 14.29
N ASN A 131 1.00 -4.86 13.35
CA ASN A 131 1.53 -3.50 13.46
C ASN A 131 0.40 -2.48 13.29
N LYS A 132 0.53 -1.36 14.00
CA LYS A 132 -0.50 -0.30 14.11
C LYS A 132 0.14 1.09 14.18
N GLN A 133 1.36 1.25 13.69
CA GLN A 133 1.99 2.57 13.71
C GLN A 133 1.28 3.50 12.74
N THR A 134 0.87 4.67 13.22
CA THR A 134 0.17 5.68 12.42
C THR A 134 1.10 6.78 11.91
N LYS A 135 2.29 6.92 12.48
CA LYS A 135 3.27 7.91 12.06
C LYS A 135 3.91 7.51 10.72
N VAL A 136 3.50 8.19 9.67
CA VAL A 136 4.01 8.03 8.30
C VAL A 136 5.52 8.27 8.24
N VAL A 137 6.24 7.37 7.58
CA VAL A 137 7.63 7.55 7.14
C VAL A 137 7.60 8.39 5.86
N THR A 138 8.31 9.51 5.85
CA THR A 138 8.38 10.40 4.69
C THR A 138 9.71 10.22 3.96
N GLU A 139 9.74 10.46 2.65
CA GLU A 139 10.99 10.49 1.89
C GLU A 139 12.03 11.43 2.53
N LYS A 140 11.60 12.61 3.01
CA LYS A 140 12.47 13.56 3.72
C LYS A 140 13.09 12.96 4.98
N GLU A 141 12.33 12.18 5.75
CA GLU A 141 12.84 11.45 6.91
C GLU A 141 13.91 10.44 6.49
N VAL A 142 13.65 9.67 5.43
CA VAL A 142 14.61 8.68 4.89
C VAL A 142 15.88 9.35 4.35
N ALA A 143 15.76 10.47 3.64
CA ALA A 143 16.90 11.23 3.10
C ALA A 143 17.82 11.78 4.20
N ALA A 144 17.25 12.10 5.36
CA ALA A 144 17.98 12.57 6.53
C ALA A 144 18.77 11.45 7.24
N ILE A 145 18.41 10.16 7.06
CA ILE A 145 19.14 9.04 7.64
C ILE A 145 20.50 8.88 6.95
N LYS A 146 21.57 8.89 7.74
CA LYS A 146 22.96 8.66 7.31
C LYS A 146 23.48 7.35 7.90
N LYS A 147 24.53 6.81 7.26
CA LYS A 147 25.19 5.58 7.68
C LYS A 147 25.98 5.79 8.98
#